data_AF-A0A1I4EVB6-F1
#
_entry.id   AF-A0A1I4EVB6-F1
#
_cell.length_a   1.000
_cell.length_b   1.000
_cell.length_c   1.000
_cell.angle_alpha   90.00
_cell.angle_beta   90.00
_cell.angle_gamma   90.00
#
_symmetry.space_group_name_H-M   'P 1'
#
loop_
_entity.id
_entity.type
_entity.pdbx_description
1 polymer ?
#
loop_
_entity_poly.entity_id
_entity_poly.type
_entity_poly.pdbx_seq_one_letter_code
_entity_poly.pdbx_strand_id
1 'polypeptide(L)'
;MTERRERTGAVRDVPPPRPIGPTGRGGRPVDVAEESPLGRAGRLLADAVSGLVDGSGAAAPAGGAAQESRRPVASTLRDVVAAVRAVAGPRRRPAAGEATPDAAPPGPEEGWAPGAVLGDVLAAAVPRLPIRDRARLRTTHPGLSDDEIADVLVARAARLTAGIGAATGGLTAASWLAPASLLVLPLELGAETVLVAAVEVVLLGELHELSGRPAPGDARARATAYLASWSAQRPVDGVLLTGLADGLGAAGLRALRRRLTRRLARTVPAAAPFLIGAALGGRANRRATEVLAGRVRSALRASRA
;
A
#
# COMPACT_ATOMS: atom_id res chain seq x y z
N MET A 1 20.24 43.85 -73.43
CA MET A 1 18.95 44.19 -74.05
C MET A 1 18.15 42.90 -74.19
N THR A 2 17.33 42.57 -73.18
CA THR A 2 16.09 41.77 -73.31
C THR A 2 15.41 41.71 -71.94
N GLU A 3 14.09 41.83 -71.99
CA GLU A 3 13.23 42.42 -70.97
C GLU A 3 12.79 41.45 -69.86
N ARG A 4 12.61 42.02 -68.68
CA ARG A 4 12.01 41.40 -67.48
C ARG A 4 10.49 41.33 -67.66
N ARG A 5 9.92 40.14 -67.86
CA ARG A 5 8.47 39.94 -67.71
C ARG A 5 8.10 39.94 -66.22
N GLU A 6 7.52 41.04 -65.73
CA GLU A 6 6.88 41.10 -64.43
C GLU A 6 5.61 40.24 -64.43
N ARG A 7 5.59 39.21 -63.58
CA ARG A 7 4.41 38.38 -63.34
C ARG A 7 3.73 38.89 -62.06
N THR A 8 2.78 39.80 -62.21
CA THR A 8 1.89 40.28 -61.15
C THR A 8 0.86 39.20 -60.81
N GLY A 9 1.20 38.34 -59.84
CA GLY A 9 0.24 37.46 -59.16
C GLY A 9 0.00 37.98 -57.75
N ALA A 10 -1.26 38.11 -57.35
CA ALA A 10 -1.64 38.55 -56.00
C ALA A 10 -0.97 37.69 -54.92
N VAL A 11 -0.43 38.35 -53.88
CA VAL A 11 0.19 37.71 -52.71
C VAL A 11 -0.87 36.81 -52.07
N ARG A 12 -0.72 35.49 -52.20
CA ARG A 12 -1.50 34.55 -51.39
C ARG A 12 -1.01 34.68 -49.96
N ASP A 13 -1.93 34.94 -49.05
CA ASP A 13 -1.67 35.02 -47.62
C ASP A 13 -1.32 33.60 -47.13
N VAL A 14 -0.03 33.31 -47.04
CA VAL A 14 0.48 32.02 -46.55
C VAL A 14 0.69 32.17 -45.04
N PRO A 15 0.02 31.34 -44.20
CA PRO A 15 0.25 31.35 -42.77
C PRO A 15 1.74 31.17 -42.47
N PRO A 16 2.33 31.91 -41.50
CA PRO A 16 3.75 31.79 -41.21
C PRO A 16 4.09 30.33 -40.88
N PRO A 17 5.21 29.80 -41.40
CA PRO A 17 5.61 28.43 -41.10
C PRO A 17 5.80 28.29 -39.59
N ARG A 18 5.21 27.24 -39.01
CA ARG A 18 5.40 26.93 -37.59
C ARG A 18 6.92 26.77 -37.32
N PRO A 19 7.44 27.32 -36.21
CA PRO A 19 8.84 27.14 -35.87
C PRO A 19 9.12 25.65 -35.65
N ILE A 20 9.91 25.08 -36.55
CA ILE A 20 10.51 23.75 -36.37
C ILE A 20 11.69 23.95 -35.42
N GLY A 21 11.54 23.48 -34.18
CA GLY A 21 12.65 23.42 -33.22
C GLY A 21 13.80 22.59 -33.78
N PRO A 22 15.04 22.82 -33.31
CA PRO A 22 16.23 22.23 -33.91
C PRO A 22 16.12 20.70 -33.92
N THR A 23 16.24 20.13 -35.12
CA THR A 23 16.32 18.69 -35.37
C THR A 23 17.63 18.16 -34.79
N GLY A 24 17.59 17.87 -33.50
CA GLY A 24 18.58 17.06 -32.81
C GLY A 24 18.45 15.61 -33.26
N ARG A 25 19.49 15.13 -33.92
CA ARG A 25 19.78 13.74 -34.29
C ARG A 25 19.28 12.73 -33.23
N GLY A 26 18.27 11.94 -33.57
CA GLY A 26 18.06 10.59 -33.03
C GLY A 26 17.51 10.45 -31.61
N GLY A 27 16.87 11.46 -31.03
CA GLY A 27 16.08 11.29 -29.82
C GLY A 27 14.71 10.73 -30.17
N ARG A 28 14.49 9.42 -30.01
CA ARG A 28 13.14 8.87 -29.78
C ARG A 28 12.45 9.82 -28.79
N PRO A 29 11.17 10.22 -28.96
CA PRO A 29 10.46 10.85 -27.86
C PRO A 29 10.76 9.95 -26.66
N VAL A 30 11.25 10.54 -25.55
CA VAL A 30 11.41 9.77 -24.32
C VAL A 30 9.99 9.31 -24.04
N ASP A 31 9.65 8.10 -24.49
CA ASP A 31 8.49 7.36 -24.08
C ASP A 31 8.50 7.58 -22.58
N VAL A 32 7.49 8.29 -22.07
CA VAL A 32 7.27 8.41 -20.62
C VAL A 32 7.22 6.97 -20.18
N ALA A 33 8.36 6.46 -19.69
CA ALA A 33 8.62 5.03 -19.70
C ALA A 33 7.42 4.37 -19.07
N GLU A 34 6.65 3.61 -19.87
CA GLU A 34 5.32 3.16 -19.48
C GLU A 34 5.47 2.53 -18.11
N GLU A 35 4.92 3.21 -17.11
CA GLU A 35 5.34 2.84 -15.79
C GLU A 35 4.80 1.46 -15.47
N SER A 36 5.71 0.59 -15.03
CA SER A 36 5.36 -0.78 -14.71
C SER A 36 4.17 -0.79 -13.72
N PRO A 37 3.22 -1.73 -13.88
CA PRO A 37 2.09 -1.87 -12.95
C PRO A 37 2.54 -1.93 -11.49
N LEU A 38 3.70 -2.54 -11.23
CA LEU A 38 4.34 -2.60 -9.92
C LEU A 38 4.79 -1.22 -9.42
N GLY A 39 5.47 -0.43 -10.27
CA GLY A 39 5.90 0.92 -9.91
C GLY A 39 4.73 1.85 -9.56
N ARG A 40 3.63 1.72 -10.32
CA ARG A 40 2.35 2.39 -10.04
C ARG A 40 1.73 1.94 -8.73
N ALA A 41 1.62 0.63 -8.50
CA ALA A 41 1.09 0.08 -7.26
C ALA A 41 1.91 0.54 -6.04
N GLY A 42 3.23 0.57 -6.16
CA GLY A 42 4.14 1.10 -5.13
C GLY A 42 3.90 2.57 -4.81
N ARG A 43 3.68 3.43 -5.82
CA ARG A 43 3.29 4.83 -5.56
C ARG A 43 1.94 4.96 -4.88
N LEU A 44 0.92 4.28 -5.38
CA LEU A 44 -0.42 4.36 -4.81
C LEU A 44 -0.43 3.93 -3.33
N LEU A 45 0.36 2.90 -2.99
CA LEU A 45 0.56 2.51 -1.60
C LEU A 45 1.27 3.59 -0.78
N ALA A 46 2.34 4.20 -1.30
CA ALA A 46 3.04 5.27 -0.61
C ALA A 46 2.16 6.51 -0.40
N ASP A 47 1.39 6.92 -1.41
CA ASP A 47 0.44 8.04 -1.35
C ASP A 47 -0.68 7.76 -0.34
N ALA A 48 -1.18 6.52 -0.31
CA ALA A 48 -2.14 6.06 0.69
C ALA A 48 -1.59 6.19 2.11
N VAL A 49 -0.35 5.75 2.35
CA VAL A 49 0.31 5.87 3.66
C VAL A 49 0.53 7.33 4.04
N SER A 50 1.02 8.17 3.12
CA SER A 50 1.18 9.62 3.36
C SER A 50 -0.14 10.27 3.76
N GLY A 51 -1.23 10.00 3.03
CA GLY A 51 -2.56 10.52 3.38
C GLY A 51 -3.06 10.04 4.75
N LEU A 52 -2.76 8.80 5.14
CA LEU A 52 -3.12 8.27 6.47
C LEU A 52 -2.30 8.90 7.60
N VAL A 53 -0.99 9.06 7.38
CA VAL A 53 -0.05 9.60 8.35
C VAL A 53 -0.30 11.09 8.59
N ASP A 54 -0.51 11.86 7.52
CA ASP A 54 -0.77 13.31 7.62
C ASP A 54 -2.18 13.57 8.15
N GLY A 55 -3.18 12.78 7.72
CA GLY A 55 -4.56 12.90 8.18
C GLY A 55 -4.81 12.49 9.62
N SER A 56 -3.86 11.81 10.29
CA SER A 56 -3.98 11.37 11.69
C SER A 56 -3.32 12.31 12.71
N GLY A 57 -2.62 13.36 12.24
CA GLY A 57 -1.96 14.36 13.08
C GLY A 57 -2.91 15.41 13.71
N ALA A 58 -4.13 15.56 13.20
CA ALA A 58 -5.12 16.47 13.76
C ALA A 58 -6.05 15.75 14.75
N ALA A 59 -5.70 15.76 16.03
CA ALA A 59 -6.69 15.64 17.09
C ALA A 59 -7.39 17.00 17.24
N ALA A 60 -8.49 17.20 16.52
CA ALA A 60 -9.36 18.36 16.71
C ALA A 60 -10.27 18.14 17.94
N PRO A 61 -10.55 19.19 18.73
CA PRO A 61 -11.52 19.13 19.82
C PRO A 61 -12.92 18.84 19.26
N ALA A 62 -13.79 18.28 20.09
CA ALA A 62 -15.19 18.06 19.74
C ALA A 62 -15.87 19.40 19.39
N GLY A 63 -16.06 19.65 18.10
CA GLY A 63 -16.70 20.86 17.57
C GLY A 63 -16.67 20.84 16.04
N GLY A 64 -17.85 20.97 15.42
CA GLY A 64 -18.10 20.63 14.02
C GLY A 64 -17.43 21.50 12.94
N ALA A 65 -17.59 21.02 11.70
CA ALA A 65 -17.33 21.70 10.42
C ALA A 65 -15.88 21.77 9.88
N ALA A 66 -15.00 20.82 10.25
CA ALA A 66 -13.74 20.56 9.53
C ALA A 66 -13.52 19.07 9.22
N GLN A 67 -14.60 18.34 8.93
CA GLN A 67 -14.61 16.90 8.63
C GLN A 67 -14.65 16.59 7.11
N GLU A 68 -14.44 17.60 6.26
CA GLU A 68 -14.71 17.54 4.81
C GLU A 68 -13.55 16.98 3.96
N SER A 69 -12.41 16.59 4.52
CA SER A 69 -11.26 16.11 3.69
C SER A 69 -10.47 14.95 4.27
N ARG A 70 -11.02 14.22 5.25
CA ARG A 70 -10.40 12.98 5.72
C ARG A 70 -10.85 11.82 4.84
N ARG A 71 -9.98 11.32 3.95
CA ARG A 71 -10.27 10.10 3.19
C ARG A 71 -10.59 8.95 4.16
N PRO A 72 -11.75 8.29 4.04
CA PRO A 72 -12.08 7.14 4.88
C PRO A 72 -11.05 6.03 4.70
N VAL A 73 -10.60 5.39 5.79
CA VAL A 73 -9.64 4.26 5.73
C VAL A 73 -10.13 3.15 4.80
N ALA A 74 -11.44 2.90 4.75
CA ALA A 74 -12.05 1.94 3.83
C ALA A 74 -11.93 2.33 2.35
N SER A 75 -11.85 3.62 2.01
CA SER A 75 -11.57 4.06 0.63
C SER A 75 -10.11 3.79 0.27
N THR A 76 -9.18 4.17 1.15
CA THR A 76 -7.76 3.88 1.00
C THR A 76 -7.48 2.38 0.83
N LEU A 77 -8.14 1.53 1.63
CA LEU A 77 -8.02 0.08 1.51
C LEU A 77 -8.51 -0.43 0.13
N ARG A 78 -9.64 0.08 -0.36
CA ARG A 78 -10.17 -0.30 -1.69
C ARG A 78 -9.21 0.09 -2.82
N ASP A 79 -8.57 1.25 -2.73
CA ASP A 79 -7.58 1.70 -3.71
C ASP A 79 -6.34 0.78 -3.70
N VAL A 80 -5.85 0.41 -2.50
CA VAL A 80 -4.73 -0.55 -2.37
C VAL A 80 -5.13 -1.92 -2.92
N VAL A 81 -6.34 -2.40 -2.64
CA VAL A 81 -6.85 -3.65 -3.23
C VAL A 81 -6.80 -3.58 -4.75
N ALA A 82 -7.32 -2.50 -5.36
CA ALA A 82 -7.30 -2.32 -6.81
C ALA A 82 -5.87 -2.29 -7.38
N ALA A 83 -4.94 -1.62 -6.70
CA ALA A 83 -3.53 -1.58 -7.08
C ALA A 83 -2.88 -2.98 -7.05
N VAL A 84 -3.11 -3.77 -5.99
CA VAL A 84 -2.59 -5.13 -5.90
C VAL A 84 -3.25 -6.04 -6.95
N ARG A 85 -4.56 -5.89 -7.22
CA ARG A 85 -5.26 -6.62 -8.30
C ARG A 85 -4.60 -6.37 -9.67
N ALA A 86 -4.17 -5.14 -9.94
CA ALA A 86 -3.53 -4.78 -11.20
C ALA A 86 -2.16 -5.46 -11.40
N VAL A 87 -1.45 -5.77 -10.32
CA VAL A 87 -0.16 -6.49 -10.37
C VAL A 87 -0.38 -8.00 -10.40
N ALA A 88 -1.38 -8.51 -9.67
CA ALA A 88 -1.71 -9.93 -9.62
C ALA A 88 -2.47 -10.46 -10.86
N GLY A 89 -3.06 -9.58 -11.66
CA GLY A 89 -3.82 -9.95 -12.86
C GLY A 89 -2.95 -10.61 -13.94
N PRO A 90 -3.53 -11.46 -14.80
CA PRO A 90 -2.80 -12.05 -15.91
C PRO A 90 -2.20 -10.93 -16.78
N ARG A 91 -0.87 -10.98 -16.98
CA ARG A 91 -0.17 -10.03 -17.87
C ARG A 91 -0.81 -10.15 -19.25
N ARG A 92 -1.54 -9.12 -19.70
CA ARG A 92 -1.95 -9.04 -21.11
C ARG A 92 -0.65 -8.97 -21.91
N ARG A 93 -0.34 -10.05 -22.62
CA ARG A 93 0.69 -10.01 -23.67
C ARG A 93 0.32 -8.86 -24.60
N PRO A 94 1.25 -7.94 -24.95
CA PRO A 94 1.01 -7.06 -26.06
C PRO A 94 0.69 -7.93 -27.28
N ALA A 95 -0.29 -7.53 -28.08
CA ALA A 95 -0.57 -8.18 -29.35
C ALA A 95 0.65 -8.00 -30.25
N ALA A 96 1.62 -8.90 -30.13
CA ALA A 96 2.78 -8.95 -30.99
C ALA A 96 2.31 -9.54 -32.32
N GLY A 97 2.30 -8.70 -33.36
CA GLY A 97 2.26 -9.13 -34.74
C GLY A 97 3.46 -10.02 -35.05
N GLU A 98 3.23 -10.95 -35.98
CA GLU A 98 4.17 -11.89 -36.61
C GLU A 98 4.92 -12.83 -35.67
N ALA A 99 4.35 -14.04 -35.55
CA ALA A 99 4.95 -15.19 -34.92
C ALA A 99 6.09 -15.76 -35.78
N THR A 100 7.30 -15.85 -35.22
CA THR A 100 8.33 -16.80 -35.66
C THR A 100 7.99 -18.18 -35.08
N PRO A 101 7.87 -19.24 -35.89
CA PRO A 101 7.48 -20.56 -35.40
C PRO A 101 8.72 -21.34 -34.95
N ASP A 102 9.37 -20.94 -33.86
CA ASP A 102 10.33 -21.81 -33.17
C ASP A 102 10.60 -21.40 -31.70
N ALA A 103 9.54 -21.30 -30.91
CA ALA A 103 9.65 -21.17 -29.46
C ALA A 103 8.92 -22.33 -28.80
N ALA A 104 9.69 -23.17 -28.09
CA ALA A 104 9.18 -24.28 -27.29
C ALA A 104 8.02 -23.82 -26.39
N PRO A 105 6.97 -24.65 -26.21
CA PRO A 105 5.84 -24.29 -25.37
C PRO A 105 6.33 -24.02 -23.94
N PRO A 106 5.91 -22.91 -23.30
CA PRO A 106 6.24 -22.66 -21.91
C PRO A 106 5.70 -23.81 -21.06
N GLY A 107 6.56 -24.34 -20.17
CA GLY A 107 6.21 -25.42 -19.26
C GLY A 107 5.04 -25.06 -18.35
N PRO A 108 4.29 -26.05 -17.86
CA PRO A 108 3.23 -25.82 -16.89
C PRO A 108 3.87 -25.44 -15.54
N GLU A 109 3.36 -24.36 -14.93
CA GLU A 109 3.48 -24.03 -13.50
C GLU A 109 4.61 -23.11 -13.02
N GLU A 110 4.77 -21.92 -13.62
CA GLU A 110 5.19 -20.75 -12.82
C GLU A 110 3.98 -20.25 -12.01
N GLY A 111 3.67 -20.98 -10.96
CA GLY A 111 2.53 -20.74 -10.08
C GLY A 111 2.60 -19.37 -9.42
N TRP A 112 1.55 -18.59 -9.59
CA TRP A 112 1.27 -17.38 -8.83
C TRP A 112 1.43 -17.65 -7.32
N ALA A 113 2.47 -17.09 -6.71
CA ALA A 113 2.64 -17.04 -5.26
C ALA A 113 2.12 -15.68 -4.77
N PRO A 114 0.94 -15.59 -4.13
CA PRO A 114 0.38 -14.32 -3.66
C PRO A 114 1.36 -13.54 -2.75
N GLY A 115 2.19 -14.24 -1.98
CA GLY A 115 3.21 -13.63 -1.12
C GLY A 115 4.30 -12.85 -1.87
N ALA A 116 4.74 -13.34 -3.04
CA ALA A 116 5.75 -12.66 -3.85
C ALA A 116 5.23 -11.30 -4.37
N VAL A 117 3.99 -11.28 -4.87
CA VAL A 117 3.35 -10.05 -5.37
C VAL A 117 3.23 -8.99 -4.28
N LEU A 118 2.82 -9.39 -3.07
CA LEU A 118 2.69 -8.47 -1.94
C LEU A 118 4.05 -7.90 -1.49
N GLY A 119 5.08 -8.77 -1.44
CA GLY A 119 6.46 -8.35 -1.17
C GLY A 119 6.98 -7.35 -2.20
N ASP A 120 6.75 -7.62 -3.48
CA ASP A 120 7.18 -6.74 -4.58
C ASP A 120 6.49 -5.37 -4.52
N VAL A 121 5.19 -5.33 -4.25
CA VAL A 121 4.44 -4.07 -4.13
C VAL A 121 4.96 -3.23 -2.96
N LEU A 122 5.19 -3.87 -1.81
CA LEU A 122 5.76 -3.20 -0.65
C LEU A 122 7.17 -2.68 -0.94
N ALA A 123 8.04 -3.51 -1.53
CA ALA A 123 9.39 -3.11 -1.92
C ALA A 123 9.40 -1.94 -2.92
N ALA A 124 8.43 -1.89 -3.85
CA ALA A 124 8.27 -0.78 -4.79
C ALA A 124 7.77 0.53 -4.13
N ALA A 125 7.05 0.43 -3.00
CA ALA A 125 6.55 1.59 -2.25
C ALA A 125 7.59 2.18 -1.30
N VAL A 126 8.40 1.32 -0.70
CA VAL A 126 9.38 1.65 0.36
C VAL A 126 10.19 2.93 0.12
N PRO A 127 10.80 3.16 -1.06
CA PRO A 127 11.58 4.37 -1.32
C PRO A 127 10.81 5.69 -1.23
N ARG A 128 9.48 5.63 -1.22
CA ARG A 128 8.56 6.77 -1.24
C ARG A 128 7.78 6.92 0.06
N LEU A 129 8.00 6.03 1.04
CA LEU A 129 7.31 6.09 2.31
C LEU A 129 7.71 7.35 3.10
N PRO A 130 6.77 8.00 3.80
CA PRO A 130 6.99 9.27 4.49
C PRO A 130 7.71 9.06 5.83
N ILE A 131 9.00 8.73 5.80
CA ILE A 131 9.82 8.55 7.00
C ILE A 131 10.42 9.91 7.40
N ARG A 132 9.99 10.45 8.55
CA ARG A 132 10.53 11.71 9.07
C ARG A 132 11.85 11.49 9.80
N ASP A 133 12.83 12.34 9.51
CA ASP A 133 14.08 12.42 10.24
C ASP A 133 13.87 12.98 11.67
N ARG A 134 14.89 12.80 12.51
CA ARG A 134 14.89 13.24 13.92
C ARG A 134 14.59 14.73 14.10
N ALA A 135 15.10 15.58 13.20
CA ALA A 135 14.91 17.02 13.29
C ALA A 135 13.45 17.40 13.02
N ARG A 136 12.83 16.81 11.98
CA ARG A 136 11.41 16.97 11.67
C ARG A 136 10.52 16.44 12.78
N LEU A 137 10.85 15.28 13.35
CA LEU A 137 10.09 14.70 14.45
C LEU A 137 10.07 15.62 15.67
N ARG A 138 11.22 16.15 16.09
CA ARG A 138 11.31 17.09 17.21
C ARG A 138 10.63 18.43 16.94
N THR A 139 10.69 18.91 15.69
CA THR A 139 9.98 20.13 15.28
C THR A 139 8.46 19.94 15.34
N THR A 140 7.96 18.75 14.98
CA THR A 140 6.52 18.42 15.00
C THR A 140 6.00 18.20 16.43
N HIS A 141 6.88 17.83 17.36
CA HIS A 141 6.55 17.50 18.74
C HIS A 141 7.36 18.36 19.73
N PRO A 142 7.16 19.69 19.73
CA PRO A 142 7.93 20.58 20.59
C PRO A 142 7.65 20.29 22.07
N GLY A 143 8.70 20.30 22.89
CA GLY A 143 8.61 20.08 24.34
C GLY A 143 8.51 18.62 24.78
N LEU A 144 8.41 17.67 23.85
CA LEU A 144 8.45 16.23 24.18
C LEU A 144 9.88 15.69 24.12
N SER A 145 10.20 14.81 25.06
CA SER A 145 11.40 13.98 25.04
C SER A 145 11.33 12.95 23.91
N ASP A 146 12.49 12.38 23.53
CA ASP A 146 12.54 11.35 22.48
C ASP A 146 11.69 10.10 22.84
N ASP A 147 11.57 9.75 24.12
CA ASP A 147 10.73 8.63 24.55
C ASP A 147 9.24 8.95 24.44
N GLU A 148 8.83 10.17 24.79
CA GLU A 148 7.44 10.62 24.62
C GLU A 148 7.07 10.74 23.14
N ILE A 149 7.98 11.23 22.29
CA ILE A 149 7.79 11.24 20.85
C ILE A 149 7.62 9.80 20.35
N ALA A 150 8.46 8.85 20.79
CA ALA A 150 8.32 7.45 20.42
C ALA A 150 6.94 6.89 20.81
N ASP A 151 6.44 7.20 22.01
CA ASP A 151 5.10 6.78 22.45
C ASP A 151 3.99 7.36 21.55
N VAL A 152 4.10 8.63 21.16
CA VAL A 152 3.16 9.27 20.22
C VAL A 152 3.19 8.58 18.85
N LEU A 153 4.37 8.26 18.33
CA LEU A 153 4.53 7.56 17.05
C LEU A 153 3.90 6.17 17.08
N VAL A 154 4.15 5.41 18.15
CA VAL A 154 3.57 4.07 18.36
C VAL A 154 2.05 4.17 18.47
N ALA A 155 1.53 5.09 19.28
CA ALA A 155 0.10 5.29 19.42
C ALA A 155 -0.57 5.69 18.10
N ARG A 156 0.07 6.52 17.29
CA ARG A 156 -0.43 6.89 15.95
C ARG A 156 -0.47 5.68 15.02
N ALA A 157 0.63 4.94 14.91
CA ALA A 157 0.70 3.75 14.07
C ALA A 157 -0.34 2.69 14.50
N ALA A 158 -0.45 2.43 15.80
CA ALA A 158 -1.41 1.49 16.37
C ALA A 158 -2.88 1.90 16.10
N ARG A 159 -3.20 3.20 16.11
CA ARG A 159 -4.53 3.71 15.69
C ARG A 159 -4.78 3.51 14.20
N LEU A 160 -3.78 3.74 13.35
CA LEU A 160 -3.89 3.56 11.90
C LEU A 160 -4.11 2.10 11.54
N THR A 161 -3.29 1.19 12.07
CA THR A 161 -3.41 -0.26 11.81
C THR A 161 -4.70 -0.82 12.41
N ALA A 162 -5.16 -0.32 13.56
CA ALA A 162 -6.49 -0.63 14.08
C ALA A 162 -7.62 -0.21 13.13
N GLY A 163 -7.52 1.00 12.55
CA GLY A 163 -8.50 1.48 11.57
C GLY A 163 -8.55 0.63 10.31
N ILE A 164 -7.39 0.19 9.82
CA ILE A 164 -7.28 -0.72 8.66
C ILE A 164 -7.93 -2.07 9.00
N GLY A 165 -7.53 -2.68 10.11
CA GLY A 165 -8.11 -3.95 10.56
C GLY A 165 -9.60 -3.89 10.86
N ALA A 166 -10.10 -2.75 11.34
CA ALA A 166 -11.52 -2.53 11.55
C ALA A 166 -12.30 -2.46 10.23
N ALA A 167 -11.74 -1.78 9.23
CA ALA A 167 -12.33 -1.72 7.89
C ALA A 167 -12.41 -3.12 7.26
N THR A 168 -11.31 -3.88 7.25
CA THR A 168 -11.31 -5.23 6.69
C THR A 168 -12.14 -6.21 7.50
N GLY A 169 -12.05 -6.16 8.84
CA GLY A 169 -12.79 -7.04 9.73
C GLY A 169 -14.31 -6.84 9.60
N GLY A 170 -14.76 -5.60 9.46
CA GLY A 170 -16.17 -5.29 9.18
C GLY A 170 -16.64 -5.87 7.84
N LEU A 171 -15.86 -5.67 6.77
CA LEU A 171 -16.17 -6.21 5.43
C LEU A 171 -16.15 -7.74 5.41
N THR A 172 -15.17 -8.36 6.08
CA THR A 172 -15.03 -9.82 6.14
C THR A 172 -16.21 -10.45 6.85
N ALA A 173 -16.70 -9.87 7.95
CA ALA A 173 -17.89 -10.37 8.66
C ALA A 173 -19.15 -10.35 7.79
N ALA A 174 -19.26 -9.42 6.84
CA ALA A 174 -20.33 -9.39 5.83
C ALA A 174 -20.32 -10.66 4.95
N SER A 175 -19.13 -11.14 4.56
CA SER A 175 -18.97 -12.31 3.70
C SER A 175 -19.46 -13.62 4.35
N TRP A 176 -19.65 -13.64 5.68
CA TRP A 176 -20.22 -14.80 6.38
C TRP A 176 -21.68 -15.01 5.99
N LEU A 177 -22.40 -13.93 5.65
CA LEU A 177 -23.81 -13.94 5.26
C LEU A 177 -24.03 -14.20 3.76
N ALA A 178 -22.98 -14.22 2.94
CA ALA A 178 -23.05 -14.48 1.50
C ALA A 178 -22.43 -15.84 1.09
N PRO A 179 -22.83 -16.43 -0.06
CA PRO A 179 -22.12 -17.55 -0.66
C PRO A 179 -20.67 -17.14 -0.92
N ALA A 180 -19.71 -17.96 -0.45
CA ALA A 180 -18.30 -17.66 -0.52
C ALA A 180 -17.81 -17.74 -1.98
N SER A 181 -17.56 -16.59 -2.61
CA SER A 181 -16.55 -16.53 -3.66
C SER A 181 -15.18 -16.68 -2.97
N LEU A 182 -14.68 -17.91 -2.95
CA LEU A 182 -13.42 -18.29 -2.29
C LEU A 182 -12.17 -17.60 -2.89
N LEU A 183 -12.33 -16.90 -4.01
CA LEU A 183 -11.22 -16.27 -4.76
C LEU A 183 -11.04 -14.77 -4.48
N VAL A 184 -12.00 -14.10 -3.82
CA VAL A 184 -11.92 -12.64 -3.57
C VAL A 184 -11.22 -12.31 -2.24
N LEU A 185 -11.35 -13.17 -1.23
CA LEU A 185 -10.79 -13.01 0.12
C LEU A 185 -9.24 -13.01 0.22
N PRO A 186 -8.47 -13.75 -0.59
CA PRO A 186 -7.00 -13.76 -0.46
C PRO A 186 -6.37 -12.39 -0.72
N LEU A 187 -6.94 -11.62 -1.66
CA LEU A 187 -6.34 -10.38 -2.13
C LEU A 187 -6.66 -9.19 -1.24
N GLU A 188 -7.85 -9.17 -0.63
CA GLU A 188 -8.23 -8.13 0.33
C GLU A 188 -7.38 -8.25 1.62
N LEU A 189 -7.16 -9.48 2.09
CA LEU A 189 -6.24 -9.73 3.20
C LEU A 189 -4.78 -9.39 2.83
N GLY A 190 -4.39 -9.64 1.57
CA GLY A 190 -3.09 -9.22 1.06
C GLY A 190 -2.90 -7.70 1.07
N ALA A 191 -3.90 -6.95 0.60
CA ALA A 191 -3.89 -5.49 0.57
C ALA A 191 -3.88 -4.87 1.97
N GLU A 192 -4.67 -5.40 2.91
CA GLU A 192 -4.57 -5.05 4.33
C GLU A 192 -3.15 -5.25 4.84
N THR A 193 -2.59 -6.44 4.60
CA THR A 193 -1.25 -6.80 5.09
C THR A 193 -0.20 -5.84 4.57
N VAL A 194 -0.22 -5.52 3.28
CA VAL A 194 0.73 -4.60 2.64
C VAL A 194 0.56 -3.17 3.16
N LEU A 195 -0.66 -2.70 3.37
CA LEU A 195 -0.91 -1.36 3.93
C LEU A 195 -0.48 -1.25 5.39
N VAL A 196 -0.79 -2.26 6.22
CA VAL A 196 -0.32 -2.34 7.61
C VAL A 196 1.21 -2.40 7.65
N ALA A 197 1.82 -3.23 6.81
CA ALA A 197 3.27 -3.35 6.71
C ALA A 197 3.92 -2.01 6.35
N ALA A 198 3.37 -1.27 5.38
CA ALA A 198 3.90 0.02 5.00
C ALA A 198 3.82 1.07 6.13
N VAL A 199 2.72 1.09 6.90
CA VAL A 199 2.59 1.93 8.12
C VAL A 199 3.61 1.51 9.18
N GLU A 200 3.80 0.21 9.39
CA GLU A 200 4.78 -0.32 10.35
C GLU A 200 6.22 -0.01 9.92
N VAL A 201 6.55 -0.08 8.63
CA VAL A 201 7.87 0.31 8.11
C VAL A 201 8.15 1.80 8.36
N VAL A 202 7.15 2.67 8.18
CA VAL A 202 7.29 4.10 8.55
C VAL A 202 7.56 4.26 10.05
N LEU A 203 6.80 3.58 10.90
CA LEU A 203 7.04 3.59 12.35
C LEU A 203 8.45 3.13 12.69
N LEU A 204 8.91 2.02 12.13
CA LEU A 204 10.26 1.49 12.36
C LEU A 204 11.32 2.49 11.95
N GLY A 205 11.20 3.09 10.77
CA GLY A 205 12.13 4.09 10.29
C GLY A 205 12.19 5.31 11.19
N GLU A 206 11.04 5.84 11.61
CA GLU A 206 10.98 7.00 12.51
C GLU A 206 11.55 6.68 13.90
N LEU A 207 11.36 5.46 14.42
CA LEU A 207 11.99 5.03 15.68
C LEU A 207 13.52 4.94 15.55
N HIS A 208 14.04 4.46 14.42
CA HIS A 208 15.48 4.42 14.15
C HIS A 208 16.07 5.83 14.05
N GLU A 209 15.44 6.71 13.27
CA GLU A 209 15.83 8.12 13.15
C GLU A 209 15.81 8.80 14.52
N LEU A 210 14.73 8.64 15.29
CA LEU A 210 14.58 9.22 16.62
C LEU A 210 15.60 8.66 17.62
N SER A 211 15.98 7.39 17.52
CA SER A 211 17.02 6.81 18.38
C SER A 211 18.44 7.30 18.04
N GLY A 212 18.61 8.05 16.95
CA GLY A 212 19.92 8.45 16.42
C GLY A 212 20.65 7.33 15.70
N ARG A 213 19.93 6.30 15.25
CA ARG A 213 20.46 5.11 14.55
C ARG A 213 19.78 4.90 13.21
N PRO A 214 19.82 5.89 12.31
CA PRO A 214 19.29 5.67 10.98
C PRO A 214 20.07 4.54 10.29
N ALA A 215 19.39 3.78 9.44
CA ALA A 215 20.08 2.85 8.56
C ALA A 215 21.12 3.62 7.68
N PRO A 216 22.20 2.95 7.23
CA PRO A 216 23.17 3.60 6.36
C PRO A 216 22.59 3.88 4.96
N GLY A 217 23.21 4.82 4.25
CA GLY A 217 22.84 5.18 2.88
C GLY A 217 21.83 6.33 2.78
N ASP A 218 21.34 6.53 1.55
CA ASP A 218 20.33 7.52 1.22
C ASP A 218 18.93 7.10 1.72
N ALA A 219 17.94 7.99 1.59
CA ALA A 219 16.58 7.74 2.07
C ALA A 219 15.98 6.43 1.51
N ARG A 220 16.32 6.09 0.26
CA ARG A 220 15.87 4.86 -0.39
C ARG A 220 16.51 3.62 0.25
N ALA A 221 17.84 3.61 0.39
CA ALA A 221 18.59 2.52 1.02
C ALA A 221 18.13 2.31 2.48
N ARG A 222 17.90 3.40 3.21
CA ARG A 222 17.35 3.35 4.57
C ARG A 222 15.99 2.69 4.63
N ALA A 223 15.08 3.11 3.77
CA ALA A 223 13.75 2.55 3.72
C ALA A 223 13.78 1.04 3.41
N THR A 224 14.67 0.60 2.51
CA THR A 224 14.89 -0.83 2.23
C THR A 224 15.45 -1.59 3.44
N ALA A 225 16.37 -1.00 4.20
CA ALA A 225 16.88 -1.60 5.43
C ALA A 225 15.79 -1.71 6.52
N TYR A 226 14.90 -0.72 6.63
CA TYR A 226 13.76 -0.79 7.55
C TYR A 226 12.74 -1.86 7.14
N LEU A 227 12.51 -2.06 5.83
CA LEU A 227 11.72 -3.17 5.32
C LEU A 227 12.34 -4.53 5.71
N ALA A 228 13.66 -4.68 5.55
CA ALA A 228 14.36 -5.89 5.95
C ALA A 228 14.23 -6.15 7.47
N SER A 229 14.41 -5.10 8.28
CA SER A 229 14.19 -5.15 9.75
C SER A 229 12.75 -5.54 10.11
N TRP A 230 11.77 -5.02 9.38
CA TRP A 230 10.35 -5.40 9.54
C TRP A 230 10.13 -6.88 9.21
N SER A 231 10.66 -7.36 8.09
CA SER A 231 10.52 -8.77 7.67
C SER A 231 11.19 -9.75 8.64
N ALA A 232 12.30 -9.35 9.29
CA ALA A 232 12.92 -10.17 10.33
C ALA A 232 12.06 -10.31 11.60
N GLN A 233 11.17 -9.35 11.85
CA GLN A 233 10.32 -9.31 13.05
C GLN A 233 8.93 -9.91 12.84
N ARG A 234 8.48 -10.01 11.58
CA ARG A 234 7.34 -10.79 11.13
C ARG A 234 7.82 -11.87 10.14
N PRO A 235 8.06 -13.12 10.55
CA PRO A 235 7.88 -14.21 9.60
C PRO A 235 6.50 -14.03 8.96
N VAL A 236 6.41 -14.15 7.64
CA VAL A 236 5.19 -13.88 6.86
C VAL A 236 4.18 -14.98 7.13
N ASP A 237 3.66 -15.00 8.35
CA ASP A 237 2.60 -15.89 8.77
C ASP A 237 1.35 -15.02 8.89
N GLY A 238 0.34 -15.37 8.10
CA GLY A 238 -1.02 -14.88 8.24
C GLY A 238 -1.61 -15.41 9.54
N VAL A 239 -1.09 -14.91 10.68
CA VAL A 239 -1.28 -15.41 12.05
C VAL A 239 -2.75 -15.52 12.47
N LEU A 240 -3.70 -14.97 11.72
CA LEU A 240 -5.12 -15.07 12.03
C LEU A 240 -5.90 -16.11 11.22
N LEU A 241 -5.38 -16.61 10.10
CA LEU A 241 -6.09 -17.56 9.22
C LEU A 241 -5.39 -18.91 9.07
N THR A 242 -4.05 -18.96 9.16
CA THR A 242 -3.32 -20.23 9.01
C THR A 242 -3.53 -21.15 10.22
N GLY A 243 -3.37 -20.65 11.45
CA GLY A 243 -3.50 -21.47 12.66
C GLY A 243 -4.90 -22.06 12.92
N LEU A 244 -5.97 -21.48 12.36
CA LEU A 244 -7.33 -22.05 12.41
C LEU A 244 -7.62 -23.02 11.25
N ALA A 245 -6.97 -22.83 10.09
CA ALA A 245 -7.13 -23.71 8.93
C ALA A 245 -6.33 -25.02 9.09
N ASP A 246 -5.21 -24.99 9.79
CA ASP A 246 -4.35 -26.17 10.00
C ASP A 246 -4.98 -27.19 10.97
N GLY A 247 -5.84 -26.74 11.91
CA GLY A 247 -6.56 -27.61 12.84
C GLY A 247 -8.00 -27.97 12.42
N LEU A 248 -8.64 -27.16 11.58
CA LEU A 248 -10.00 -27.38 11.07
C LEU A 248 -9.97 -27.36 9.54
N GLY A 249 -9.95 -28.54 8.90
CA GLY A 249 -10.02 -28.63 7.45
C GLY A 249 -11.19 -27.84 6.85
N ALA A 250 -11.09 -27.43 5.58
CA ALA A 250 -12.04 -26.51 4.93
C ALA A 250 -13.53 -26.93 5.01
N ALA A 251 -13.83 -28.22 5.22
CA ALA A 251 -15.18 -28.71 5.47
C ALA A 251 -15.70 -28.38 6.88
N GLY A 252 -14.84 -28.46 7.90
CA GLY A 252 -15.15 -28.09 9.29
C GLY A 252 -15.43 -26.60 9.43
N LEU A 253 -14.59 -25.76 8.81
CA LEU A 253 -14.81 -24.32 8.69
C LEU A 253 -16.16 -23.99 8.02
N ARG A 254 -16.50 -24.70 6.93
CA ARG A 254 -17.80 -24.53 6.24
C ARG A 254 -18.98 -24.93 7.12
N ALA A 255 -18.88 -26.03 7.88
CA ALA A 255 -19.93 -26.49 8.79
C ALA A 255 -20.12 -25.53 9.96
N LEU A 256 -19.03 -25.05 10.56
CA LEU A 256 -19.02 -24.04 11.62
C LEU A 256 -19.65 -22.73 11.13
N ARG A 257 -19.22 -22.23 9.97
CA ARG A 257 -19.79 -21.04 9.32
C ARG A 257 -21.30 -21.19 9.12
N ARG A 258 -21.78 -22.31 8.57
CA ARG A 258 -23.22 -22.58 8.35
C ARG A 258 -24.03 -22.66 9.65
N ARG A 259 -23.42 -23.10 10.76
CA ARG A 259 -24.07 -23.16 12.07
C ARG A 259 -24.14 -21.78 12.73
N LEU A 260 -23.04 -21.03 12.70
CA LEU A 260 -22.96 -19.68 13.26
C LEU A 260 -23.86 -18.72 12.49
N THR A 261 -23.80 -18.71 11.17
CA THR A 261 -24.65 -17.85 10.31
C THR A 261 -26.14 -18.07 10.55
N ARG A 262 -26.60 -19.34 10.65
CA ARG A 262 -28.01 -19.65 10.96
C ARG A 262 -28.43 -19.23 12.37
N ARG A 263 -27.51 -19.22 13.33
CA ARG A 263 -27.79 -18.70 14.69
C ARG A 263 -27.83 -17.17 14.68
N LEU A 264 -26.82 -16.52 14.10
CA LEU A 264 -26.76 -15.06 14.01
C LEU A 264 -27.92 -14.46 13.21
N ALA A 265 -28.36 -15.09 12.12
CA ALA A 265 -29.49 -14.63 11.32
C ALA A 265 -30.82 -14.62 12.08
N ARG A 266 -30.93 -15.31 13.23
CA ARG A 266 -32.16 -15.40 14.03
C ARG A 266 -32.16 -14.51 15.27
N THR A 267 -31.02 -14.00 15.72
CA THR A 267 -30.91 -13.35 17.04
C THR A 267 -30.12 -12.06 17.05
N VAL A 268 -29.54 -11.62 15.94
CA VAL A 268 -28.62 -10.48 15.93
C VAL A 268 -29.10 -9.40 14.95
N PRO A 269 -29.13 -8.11 15.35
CA PRO A 269 -29.41 -7.01 14.42
C PRO A 269 -28.47 -7.04 13.22
N ALA A 270 -28.95 -6.65 12.04
CA ALA A 270 -28.23 -6.80 10.77
C ALA A 270 -26.79 -6.22 10.75
N ALA A 271 -26.50 -5.21 11.59
CA ALA A 271 -25.19 -4.56 11.66
C ALA A 271 -24.19 -5.19 12.65
N ALA A 272 -24.63 -5.99 13.62
CA ALA A 272 -23.74 -6.47 14.69
C ALA A 272 -22.57 -7.36 14.22
N PRO A 273 -22.70 -8.21 13.18
CA PRO A 273 -21.56 -8.94 12.62
C PRO A 273 -20.44 -8.02 12.15
N PHE A 274 -20.78 -6.90 11.49
CA PHE A 274 -19.80 -5.91 11.02
C PHE A 274 -19.06 -5.26 12.18
N LEU A 275 -19.78 -4.89 13.24
CA LEU A 275 -19.18 -4.26 14.42
C LEU A 275 -18.25 -5.21 15.15
N ILE A 276 -18.62 -6.49 15.28
CA ILE A 276 -17.79 -7.52 15.91
C ILE A 276 -16.52 -7.75 15.08
N GLY A 277 -16.66 -7.93 13.76
CA GLY A 277 -15.54 -8.12 12.86
C GLY A 277 -14.58 -6.92 12.89
N ALA A 278 -15.11 -5.70 12.84
CA ALA A 278 -14.33 -4.48 12.93
C ALA A 278 -13.59 -4.37 14.27
N ALA A 279 -14.27 -4.66 15.38
CA ALA A 279 -13.68 -4.59 16.70
C ALA A 279 -12.55 -5.63 16.90
N LEU A 280 -12.72 -6.85 16.39
CA LEU A 280 -11.71 -7.90 16.46
C LEU A 280 -10.51 -7.57 15.56
N GLY A 281 -10.75 -7.25 14.29
CA GLY A 281 -9.69 -6.91 13.33
C GLY A 281 -8.89 -5.68 13.77
N GLY A 282 -9.58 -4.65 14.29
CA GLY A 282 -8.92 -3.47 14.82
C GLY A 282 -8.09 -3.73 16.07
N ARG A 283 -8.61 -4.50 17.05
CA ARG A 283 -7.84 -4.85 18.25
C ARG A 283 -6.62 -5.71 17.94
N ALA A 284 -6.77 -6.69 17.05
CA ALA A 284 -5.68 -7.57 16.67
C ALA A 284 -4.52 -6.79 16.03
N ASN A 285 -4.80 -5.94 15.04
CA ASN A 285 -3.78 -5.11 14.38
C ASN A 285 -3.13 -4.12 15.35
N ARG A 286 -3.93 -3.45 16.19
CA ARG A 286 -3.41 -2.55 17.24
C ARG A 286 -2.38 -3.26 18.10
N ARG A 287 -2.74 -4.45 18.62
CA ARG A 287 -1.88 -5.21 19.54
C ARG A 287 -0.61 -5.68 18.85
N ALA A 288 -0.71 -6.16 17.60
CA ALA A 288 0.44 -6.58 16.81
C ALA A 288 1.43 -5.43 16.60
N THR A 289 0.95 -4.24 16.25
CA THR A 289 1.80 -3.05 16.06
C THR A 289 2.45 -2.58 17.37
N GLU A 290 1.73 -2.60 18.49
CA GLU A 290 2.29 -2.28 19.82
C GLU A 290 3.40 -3.27 20.22
N VAL A 291 3.20 -4.58 20.00
CA VAL A 291 4.19 -5.62 20.28
C VAL A 291 5.43 -5.47 19.38
N LEU A 292 5.23 -5.20 18.10
CA LEU A 292 6.31 -4.90 17.16
C LEU A 292 7.14 -3.71 17.66
N ALA A 293 6.49 -2.59 17.95
CA ALA A 293 7.17 -1.39 18.44
C ALA A 293 7.95 -1.64 19.74
N GLY A 294 7.40 -2.42 20.67
CA GLY A 294 8.08 -2.81 21.91
C GLY A 294 9.38 -3.57 21.64
N ARG A 295 9.37 -4.53 20.71
CA ARG A 295 10.56 -5.30 20.29
C ARG A 295 11.62 -4.42 19.62
N VAL A 296 11.21 -3.52 18.74
CA VAL A 296 12.15 -2.58 18.10
C VAL A 296 12.79 -1.66 19.13
N ARG A 297 11.99 -1.06 20.02
CA ARG A 297 12.50 -0.14 21.04
C ARG A 297 13.38 -0.84 22.06
N SER A 298 13.13 -2.10 22.41
CA SER A 298 14.04 -2.86 23.27
C SER A 298 15.36 -3.15 22.55
N ALA A 299 15.34 -3.56 21.29
CA ALA A 299 16.55 -3.80 20.50
C ALA A 299 17.40 -2.52 20.30
N LEU A 300 16.75 -1.38 20.02
CA LEU A 300 17.41 -0.09 19.89
C LEU A 300 18.03 0.40 21.21
N ARG A 301 17.40 0.09 22.35
CA ARG A 301 17.99 0.38 23.68
C ARG A 301 19.14 -0.56 24.01
N ALA A 302 18.99 -1.85 23.74
CA ALA A 302 20.04 -2.85 24.00
C ALA A 302 21.32 -2.56 23.22
N SER A 303 21.20 -2.11 21.97
CA SER A 303 22.37 -1.70 21.18
C SER A 303 23.03 -0.40 21.67
N ARG A 304 22.43 0.36 22.60
CA ARG A 304 22.98 1.63 23.15
C ARG A 304 23.92 1.39 24.32
N ALA A 305 23.68 0.33 25.09
CA ALA A 305 24.52 -0.12 26.19
C ALA A 305 25.77 -0.83 25.65
#